data_AF-A0A7S3LSL4-F1
#
_entry.id   AF-A0A7S3LSL4-F1
#
_cell.length_a   1.000
_cell.length_b   1.000
_cell.length_c   1.000
_cell.angle_alpha   90.00
_cell.angle_beta   90.00
_cell.angle_gamma   90.00
#
_symmetry.space_group_name_H-M   'P 1'
#
loop_
_entity.id
_entity.type
_entity.pdbx_description
1 polymer ?
#
loop_
_entity_poly.entity_id
_entity_poly.type
_entity_poly.pdbx_seq_one_letter_code
_entity_poly.pdbx_strand_id
1 'polypeptide(L)'
;MDLAVEQLLKLIEKRTELHLACVFTCPGPKKRRSDAYLKVVRVVPSNIDVIVCNRKKTFLEKIKLYKPDLLLSIGYPWLLPEDLLKFPPLGALNFHNSHLPDKVGPNAFGVALINGDDNFKFCSHRMDGTFDTGAIMWKETMPIAIDDYLDDESFWTTKVSKYLYSLTF
;
A
#
# COMPACT_ATOMS: atom_id res chain seq x y z
N MET A 1 6.58 6.40 2.75
CA MET A 1 6.15 5.22 1.94
C MET A 1 7.14 4.06 2.04
N ASP A 2 8.44 4.31 1.95
CA ASP A 2 9.47 3.25 1.91
C ASP A 2 9.48 2.34 3.14
N LEU A 3 9.29 2.94 4.31
CA LEU A 3 9.28 2.23 5.58
C LEU A 3 7.97 1.44 5.80
N ALA A 4 6.87 1.83 5.17
CA ALA A 4 5.63 1.04 5.17
C ALA A 4 5.80 -0.29 4.43
N VAL A 5 6.59 -0.29 3.34
CA VAL A 5 6.93 -1.53 2.62
C VAL A 5 7.81 -2.43 3.48
N GLU A 6 8.85 -1.89 4.11
CA GLU A 6 9.72 -2.67 4.99
C GLU A 6 8.96 -3.30 6.18
N GLN A 7 8.04 -2.55 6.80
CA GLN A 7 7.19 -3.08 7.88
C GLN A 7 6.23 -4.16 7.38
N LEU A 8 5.66 -4.00 6.18
CA LEU A 8 4.82 -5.03 5.57
C LEU A 8 5.62 -6.31 5.33
N LEU A 9 6.84 -6.21 4.80
CA LEU A 9 7.71 -7.37 4.56
C LEU A 9 7.99 -8.12 5.87
N LYS A 10 8.38 -7.39 6.92
CA LYS A 10 8.61 -7.94 8.28
C LYS A 10 7.36 -8.61 8.86
N LEU A 11 6.17 -8.08 8.56
CA LEU A 11 4.93 -8.72 8.99
C LEU A 11 4.68 -10.02 8.24
N ILE A 12 4.81 -10.00 6.92
CA ILE A 12 4.59 -11.20 6.10
C ILE A 12 5.54 -12.32 6.55
N GLU A 13 6.80 -12.00 6.85
CA GLU A 13 7.76 -12.96 7.42
C GLU A 13 7.31 -13.58 8.75
N LYS A 14 6.57 -12.84 9.59
CA LYS A 14 6.06 -13.33 10.88
C LYS A 14 4.76 -14.14 10.78
N ARG A 15 4.06 -14.04 9.64
CA ARG A 15 2.76 -14.67 9.40
C ARG A 15 2.99 -15.91 8.53
N THR A 16 3.19 -17.06 9.17
CA THR A 16 3.55 -18.32 8.48
C THR A 16 2.49 -18.81 7.49
N GLU A 17 1.26 -18.33 7.59
CA GLU A 17 0.18 -18.59 6.64
C GLU A 17 0.26 -17.72 5.38
N LEU A 18 1.09 -16.67 5.37
CA LEU A 18 1.28 -15.79 4.23
C LEU A 18 2.60 -16.11 3.55
N HIS A 19 2.58 -16.15 2.23
CA HIS A 19 3.77 -16.31 1.40
C HIS A 19 3.90 -15.13 0.44
N LEU A 20 5.00 -14.38 0.55
CA LEU A 20 5.30 -13.30 -0.38
C LEU A 20 5.78 -13.87 -1.71
N ALA A 21 4.90 -13.92 -2.71
CA ALA A 21 5.25 -14.49 -4.02
C ALA A 21 6.16 -13.58 -4.86
N CYS A 22 5.91 -12.27 -4.85
CA CYS A 22 6.69 -11.26 -5.58
C CYS A 22 6.37 -9.85 -5.09
N VAL A 23 7.23 -8.88 -5.41
CA VAL A 23 6.99 -7.45 -5.15
C VAL A 23 6.96 -6.68 -6.46
N PHE A 24 5.86 -5.93 -6.69
CA PHE A 24 5.74 -5.02 -7.82
C PHE A 24 5.97 -3.59 -7.38
N THR A 25 6.84 -2.87 -8.09
CA THR A 25 7.08 -1.45 -7.86
C THR A 25 7.28 -0.70 -9.18
N CYS A 26 7.33 0.62 -9.14
CA CYS A 26 7.52 1.41 -10.33
C CYS A 26 8.08 2.81 -10.02
N PRO A 27 8.81 3.44 -10.96
CA PRO A 27 9.19 4.85 -10.83
C PRO A 27 8.00 5.82 -10.84
N GLY A 28 6.77 5.35 -11.07
CA GLY A 28 5.58 6.17 -11.20
C GLY A 28 5.39 6.79 -12.60
N PRO A 29 4.33 7.59 -12.78
CA PRO A 29 4.03 8.27 -14.04
C PRO A 29 5.10 9.29 -14.41
N LYS A 30 5.30 9.53 -15.72
CA LYS A 30 6.30 10.49 -16.24
C LYS A 30 6.31 11.84 -15.53
N LYS A 31 5.13 12.39 -15.20
CA LYS A 31 4.97 13.70 -14.54
C LYS A 31 5.23 13.69 -13.03
N ARG A 32 5.25 12.52 -12.38
CA ARG A 32 5.49 12.36 -10.93
C ARG A 32 6.48 11.22 -10.69
N ARG A 33 7.54 11.18 -11.51
CA ARG A 33 8.55 10.13 -11.40
C ARG A 33 9.32 10.32 -10.09
N SER A 34 9.58 9.22 -9.39
CA SER A 34 10.30 9.21 -8.12
C SER A 34 11.26 8.03 -8.06
N ASP A 35 12.33 8.18 -7.28
CA ASP A 35 13.29 7.13 -6.97
C ASP A 35 12.91 6.29 -5.73
N ALA A 36 11.73 6.54 -5.14
CA ALA A 36 11.21 5.74 -4.01
C ALA A 36 11.20 4.23 -4.30
N TYR A 37 10.95 3.83 -5.55
CA TYR A 37 11.01 2.41 -5.95
C TYR A 37 12.38 1.76 -5.72
N LEU A 38 13.48 2.52 -5.77
CA LEU A 38 14.82 1.99 -5.49
C LEU A 38 14.97 1.57 -4.03
N LYS A 39 14.31 2.27 -3.10
CA LYS A 39 14.30 1.88 -1.70
C LYS A 39 13.52 0.58 -1.51
N VAL A 40 12.38 0.41 -2.19
CA VAL A 40 11.67 -0.88 -2.22
C VAL A 40 12.58 -2.01 -2.69
N VAL A 41 13.29 -1.83 -3.81
CA VAL A 41 14.24 -2.83 -4.34
C VAL A 41 15.33 -3.18 -3.32
N ARG A 42 15.78 -2.23 -2.49
CA ARG A 42 16.82 -2.45 -1.49
C ARG A 42 16.36 -3.22 -0.25
N VAL A 43 15.09 -3.09 0.15
CA VAL A 43 14.57 -3.70 1.38
C VAL A 43 13.93 -5.06 1.17
N VAL A 44 13.59 -5.43 -0.06
CA VAL A 44 13.03 -6.75 -0.37
C VAL A 44 14.11 -7.84 -0.20
N PRO A 45 13.80 -8.96 0.49
CA PRO A 45 14.73 -10.07 0.62
C PRO A 45 15.25 -10.57 -0.73
N SER A 46 16.53 -10.96 -0.79
CA SER A 46 17.20 -11.34 -2.04
C SER A 46 16.64 -12.59 -2.72
N ASN A 47 15.86 -13.39 -2.00
CA ASN A 47 15.18 -14.57 -2.51
C ASN A 47 13.77 -14.27 -3.08
N ILE A 48 13.35 -13.01 -3.10
CA ILE A 48 12.04 -12.59 -3.60
C ILE A 48 12.24 -11.75 -4.87
N ASP A 49 11.48 -12.09 -5.92
CA ASP A 49 11.51 -11.33 -7.17
C ASP A 49 10.91 -9.93 -6.98
N VAL A 50 11.63 -8.92 -7.48
CA VAL A 50 11.15 -7.53 -7.55
C VAL A 50 10.95 -7.11 -9.01
N ILE A 51 9.70 -6.80 -9.37
CA ILE A 51 9.34 -6.37 -10.71
C ILE A 51 9.16 -4.85 -10.72
N VAL A 52 10.09 -4.16 -11.40
CA VAL A 52 10.01 -2.72 -11.65
C VAL A 52 9.37 -2.48 -13.02
N CYS A 53 8.11 -2.03 -13.06
CA CYS A 53 7.41 -1.86 -14.34
C CYS A 53 6.46 -0.66 -14.37
N ASN A 54 6.52 0.13 -15.45
CA ASN A 54 5.58 1.22 -15.74
C ASN A 54 4.56 0.88 -16.85
N ARG A 55 4.66 -0.31 -17.46
CA ARG A 55 3.79 -0.72 -18.58
C ARG A 55 2.59 -1.51 -18.05
N LYS A 56 1.53 -0.80 -17.65
CA LYS A 56 0.32 -1.41 -17.05
C LYS A 56 -0.24 -2.61 -17.82
N LYS A 57 -0.23 -2.54 -19.16
CA LYS A 57 -0.75 -3.62 -20.03
C LYS A 57 -0.03 -4.96 -19.85
N THR A 58 1.19 -4.98 -19.32
CA THR A 58 1.96 -6.22 -19.11
C THR A 58 1.89 -6.73 -17.67
N PHE A 59 1.17 -6.05 -16.77
CA PHE A 59 1.11 -6.43 -15.36
C PHE A 59 0.46 -7.79 -15.18
N LEU A 60 -0.69 -8.03 -15.81
CA LEU A 60 -1.43 -9.28 -15.68
C LEU A 60 -0.60 -10.50 -16.12
N GLU A 61 0.08 -10.41 -17.27
CA GLU A 61 0.93 -11.49 -17.78
C GLU A 61 2.07 -11.84 -16.80
N LYS A 62 2.64 -10.82 -16.14
CA LYS A 62 3.70 -11.03 -15.16
C LYS A 62 3.17 -11.61 -13.85
N ILE A 63 2.07 -11.06 -13.34
CA ILE A 63 1.46 -11.49 -12.07
C ILE A 63 0.95 -12.93 -12.16
N LYS A 64 0.45 -13.36 -13.33
CA LYS A 64 0.02 -14.75 -13.59
C LYS A 64 1.11 -15.79 -13.30
N LEU A 65 2.38 -15.45 -13.51
CA LEU A 65 3.50 -16.38 -13.29
C LEU A 65 3.68 -16.73 -11.81
N TYR A 66 3.26 -15.84 -10.91
CA TYR A 66 3.41 -15.99 -9.46
C TYR A 66 2.18 -16.60 -8.78
N LYS A 67 1.06 -16.75 -9.51
CA LYS A 67 -0.20 -17.34 -9.02
C LYS A 67 -0.63 -16.82 -7.62
N PRO A 68 -0.69 -15.50 -7.38
CA PRO A 68 -1.07 -14.99 -6.07
C PRO A 68 -2.53 -15.31 -5.74
N ASP A 69 -2.80 -15.60 -4.47
CA ASP A 69 -4.16 -15.69 -3.94
C ASP A 69 -4.77 -14.30 -3.70
N LEU A 70 -3.94 -13.30 -3.36
CA LEU A 70 -4.33 -11.94 -3.03
C LEU A 70 -3.32 -10.93 -3.61
N LEU A 71 -3.81 -9.78 -4.10
CA LEU A 71 -2.99 -8.61 -4.36
C LEU A 71 -3.11 -7.59 -3.22
N LEU A 72 -1.96 -7.09 -2.76
CA LEU A 72 -1.89 -6.09 -1.71
C LEU A 72 -1.19 -4.83 -2.21
N SER A 73 -1.92 -3.71 -2.25
CA SER A 73 -1.44 -2.41 -2.69
C SER A 73 -1.18 -1.49 -1.49
N ILE A 74 -0.02 -0.84 -1.49
CA ILE A 74 0.32 0.24 -0.56
C ILE A 74 0.91 1.38 -1.37
N GLY A 75 0.18 2.49 -1.49
CA GLY A 75 0.68 3.71 -2.14
C GLY A 75 1.06 3.53 -3.61
N TYR A 76 0.55 2.51 -4.29
CA TYR A 76 0.89 2.25 -5.69
C TYR A 76 0.30 3.36 -6.59
N PRO A 77 1.09 4.03 -7.45
CA PRO A 77 0.69 5.31 -8.04
C PRO A 77 -0.26 5.19 -9.24
N TRP A 78 -0.70 3.99 -9.56
CA TRP A 78 -1.43 3.67 -10.78
C TRP A 78 -2.77 3.02 -10.48
N LEU A 79 -3.82 3.47 -11.19
CA LEU A 79 -5.03 2.69 -11.34
C LEU A 79 -4.67 1.39 -12.06
N LEU A 80 -5.00 0.27 -11.42
CA LEU A 80 -4.75 -1.07 -11.92
C LEU A 80 -5.92 -1.52 -12.80
N PRO A 81 -5.65 -2.20 -13.93
CA PRO A 81 -6.69 -2.78 -14.77
C PRO A 81 -7.61 -3.74 -14.00
N GLU A 82 -8.90 -3.73 -14.28
CA GLU A 82 -9.89 -4.54 -13.55
C GLU A 82 -9.68 -6.05 -13.70
N ASP A 83 -9.23 -6.49 -14.88
CA ASP A 83 -8.84 -7.88 -15.15
C ASP A 83 -7.67 -8.35 -14.26
N LEU A 84 -6.75 -7.43 -13.93
CA LEU A 84 -5.70 -7.71 -12.95
C LEU A 84 -6.25 -7.81 -11.53
N LEU A 85 -7.14 -6.90 -11.13
CA LEU A 85 -7.71 -6.87 -9.77
C LEU A 85 -8.57 -8.11 -9.47
N LYS A 86 -9.23 -8.66 -10.50
CA LYS A 86 -10.08 -9.85 -10.41
C LYS A 86 -9.34 -11.17 -10.63
N PHE A 87 -8.05 -11.12 -10.99
CA PHE A 87 -7.28 -12.34 -11.27
C PHE A 87 -7.02 -13.21 -10.03
N PRO A 88 -6.56 -12.67 -8.89
CA PRO A 88 -6.39 -13.45 -7.67
C PRO A 88 -7.75 -13.90 -7.11
N PRO A 89 -7.90 -15.16 -6.65
CA PRO A 89 -9.14 -15.65 -6.06
C PRO A 89 -9.68 -14.80 -4.90
N LEU A 90 -8.80 -14.25 -4.07
CA LEU A 90 -9.18 -13.35 -2.96
C LEU A 90 -9.23 -11.89 -3.38
N GLY A 91 -9.02 -11.58 -4.66
CA GLY A 91 -9.05 -10.24 -5.24
C GLY A 91 -7.86 -9.36 -4.83
N ALA A 92 -8.12 -8.06 -4.73
CA ALA A 92 -7.12 -7.05 -4.42
C ALA A 92 -7.55 -6.14 -3.28
N LEU A 93 -6.61 -5.79 -2.41
CA LEU A 93 -6.79 -4.86 -1.30
C LEU A 93 -5.80 -3.69 -1.45
N ASN A 94 -6.26 -2.49 -1.09
CA ASN A 94 -5.40 -1.32 -0.97
C ASN A 94 -5.45 -0.78 0.45
N PHE A 95 -4.27 -0.44 0.99
CA PHE A 95 -4.18 0.39 2.17
C PHE A 95 -4.24 1.85 1.76
N HIS A 96 -5.25 2.52 2.30
CA HIS A 96 -5.46 3.93 2.06
C HIS A 96 -5.24 4.72 3.32
N ASN A 97 -4.63 5.89 3.15
CA ASN A 97 -4.18 6.75 4.22
C ASN A 97 -5.25 7.76 4.66
N SER A 98 -6.52 7.37 4.59
CA SER A 98 -7.64 8.15 5.08
C SER A 98 -8.82 7.24 5.46
N HIS A 99 -9.86 7.78 6.11
CA HIS A 99 -11.17 7.14 6.07
C HIS A 99 -11.83 7.50 4.74
N LEU A 100 -12.09 6.48 3.94
CA LEU A 100 -13.01 6.62 2.83
C LEU A 100 -14.45 6.73 3.39
N PRO A 101 -15.32 7.57 2.78
CA PRO A 101 -15.12 8.38 1.57
C PRO A 101 -14.55 9.79 1.82
N ASP A 102 -14.26 10.17 3.07
CA ASP A 102 -14.04 11.57 3.49
C ASP A 102 -12.82 12.25 2.83
N LYS A 103 -11.72 11.52 2.57
CA LYS A 103 -10.50 12.08 1.94
C LYS A 103 -9.95 11.17 0.85
N VAL A 104 -10.41 11.37 -0.38
CA VAL A 104 -9.94 10.62 -1.57
C VAL A 104 -8.70 11.30 -2.17
N GLY A 105 -7.73 10.51 -2.61
CA GLY A 105 -6.58 11.02 -3.36
C GLY A 105 -5.27 11.11 -2.56
N PRO A 106 -4.23 11.72 -3.17
CA PRO A 106 -2.87 11.67 -2.65
C PRO A 106 -2.67 12.56 -1.42
N ASN A 107 -1.70 12.19 -0.57
CA ASN A 107 -1.22 12.99 0.56
C ASN A 107 -2.26 13.34 1.65
N ALA A 108 -3.18 12.41 1.96
CA ALA A 108 -4.21 12.64 2.99
C ALA A 108 -3.65 12.95 4.39
N PHE A 109 -2.43 12.49 4.73
CA PHE A 109 -1.74 12.89 5.98
C PHE A 109 -1.38 14.36 5.99
N GLY A 110 -0.70 14.85 4.95
CA GLY A 110 -0.40 16.29 4.83
C GLY A 110 -1.64 17.15 4.87
N VAL A 111 -2.76 16.70 4.28
CA VAL A 111 -4.05 17.40 4.37
C VAL A 111 -4.59 17.42 5.80
N ALA A 112 -4.48 16.32 6.56
CA ALA A 112 -4.87 16.28 7.97
C ALA A 112 -4.04 17.26 8.82
N LEU A 113 -2.73 17.35 8.57
CA LEU A 113 -1.87 18.33 9.23
C LEU A 113 -2.25 19.78 8.90
N ILE A 114 -2.48 20.09 7.63
CA ILE A 114 -2.88 21.43 7.17
C ILE A 114 -4.20 21.88 7.82
N ASN A 115 -5.13 20.94 8.00
CA ASN A 115 -6.42 21.21 8.63
C ASN A 115 -6.35 21.34 10.15
N GLY A 116 -5.23 20.97 10.77
CA GLY A 116 -5.10 20.90 12.23
C GLY A 116 -5.94 19.77 12.83
N ASP A 117 -6.09 18.65 12.12
CA ASP A 117 -6.84 17.50 12.64
C ASP A 117 -6.11 16.90 13.86
N ASP A 118 -6.82 16.66 14.96
CA ASP A 118 -6.26 15.98 16.15
C ASP A 118 -5.98 14.50 15.92
N ASN A 119 -6.58 13.93 14.87
CA ASN A 119 -6.53 12.50 14.59
C ASN A 119 -6.34 12.22 13.11
N PHE A 120 -5.47 11.26 12.82
CA PHE A 120 -5.31 10.67 11.53
C PHE A 120 -6.14 9.40 11.39
N LYS A 121 -6.66 9.20 10.20
CA LYS A 121 -7.61 8.14 9.85
C LYS A 121 -7.00 7.31 8.73
N PHE A 122 -7.15 5.99 8.79
CA PHE A 122 -6.65 5.10 7.75
C PHE A 122 -7.52 3.86 7.63
N CYS A 123 -7.53 3.24 6.45
CA CYS A 123 -8.38 2.09 6.15
C CYS A 123 -7.72 1.12 5.17
N SER A 124 -8.21 -0.11 5.13
CA SER A 124 -8.03 -0.99 3.98
C SER A 124 -9.36 -1.17 3.27
N HIS A 125 -9.31 -1.27 1.94
CA HIS A 125 -10.51 -1.46 1.13
C HIS A 125 -10.24 -2.40 -0.04
N ARG A 126 -11.31 -3.02 -0.56
CA ARG A 126 -11.28 -3.75 -1.82
C ARG A 126 -10.94 -2.79 -2.95
N MET A 127 -10.09 -3.21 -3.87
CA MET A 127 -9.82 -2.44 -5.08
C MET A 127 -10.83 -2.80 -6.16
N ASP A 128 -11.23 -1.80 -6.94
CA ASP A 128 -12.04 -1.97 -8.15
C ASP A 128 -11.43 -1.13 -9.31
N GLY A 129 -12.13 -1.05 -10.44
CA GLY A 129 -11.68 -0.29 -11.62
C GLY A 129 -11.59 1.23 -11.43
N THR A 130 -11.93 1.74 -10.24
CA THR A 130 -11.91 3.15 -9.83
C THR A 130 -11.04 3.31 -8.57
N PHE A 131 -10.44 4.49 -8.40
CA PHE A 131 -9.63 4.76 -7.22
C PHE A 131 -10.49 4.87 -5.97
N ASP A 132 -10.11 4.11 -4.93
CA ASP A 132 -10.56 4.30 -3.55
C ASP A 132 -12.09 4.28 -3.34
N THR A 133 -12.81 3.48 -4.14
CA THR A 133 -14.28 3.35 -4.08
C THR A 133 -14.80 2.04 -3.51
N GLY A 134 -13.95 1.01 -3.42
CA GLY A 134 -14.39 -0.31 -3.02
C GLY A 134 -14.71 -0.44 -1.53
N ALA A 135 -15.33 -1.57 -1.17
CA ALA A 135 -15.79 -1.82 0.19
C ALA A 135 -14.65 -1.74 1.22
N ILE A 136 -14.87 -0.98 2.28
CA ILE A 136 -13.94 -0.84 3.40
C ILE A 136 -13.93 -2.16 4.18
N MET A 137 -12.76 -2.76 4.30
CA MET A 137 -12.56 -4.01 5.03
C MET A 137 -12.16 -3.75 6.48
N TRP A 138 -11.48 -2.64 6.73
CA TRP A 138 -11.06 -2.22 8.07
C TRP A 138 -10.82 -0.71 8.10
N LYS A 139 -11.00 -0.09 9.26
CA LYS A 139 -10.71 1.33 9.52
C LYS A 139 -10.18 1.52 10.93
N GLU A 140 -9.21 2.42 11.12
CA GLU A 140 -8.92 2.99 12.45
C GLU A 140 -8.49 4.44 12.42
N THR A 141 -8.46 4.99 13.64
CA THR A 141 -8.14 6.37 13.95
C THR A 141 -7.00 6.37 14.95
N MET A 142 -6.07 7.30 14.79
CA MET A 142 -4.97 7.51 15.72
C MET A 142 -4.77 9.00 15.98
N PRO A 143 -4.35 9.40 17.19
CA PRO A 143 -4.00 10.79 17.45
C PRO A 143 -2.81 11.24 16.58
N ILE A 144 -2.83 12.50 16.15
CA ILE A 144 -1.67 13.20 15.57
C ILE A 144 -0.96 13.91 16.73
N ALA A 145 0.29 13.56 16.99
CA ALA A 145 1.09 14.14 18.05
C ALA A 145 1.96 15.30 17.52
N ILE A 146 2.40 16.18 18.43
CA ILE A 146 3.16 17.40 18.09
C ILE A 146 4.55 17.10 17.48
N ASP A 147 5.06 15.91 17.70
CA ASP A 147 6.29 15.40 17.10
C ASP A 147 6.08 14.80 15.70
N ASP A 148 4.84 14.43 15.34
CA ASP A 148 4.50 13.93 14.00
C ASP A 148 4.60 15.02 12.91
N TYR A 149 4.67 16.30 13.29
CA TYR A 149 4.84 17.44 12.36
C TYR A 149 6.21 17.48 11.68
N LEU A 150 7.22 16.76 12.18
CA LEU A 150 8.61 16.85 11.72
C LEU A 150 9.09 15.65 10.89
N ASP A 151 8.36 14.53 10.88
CA ASP A 151 8.79 13.33 10.17
C ASP A 151 7.60 12.41 9.76
N ASP A 152 7.08 12.63 8.54
CA ASP A 152 6.10 11.74 7.88
C ASP A 152 6.61 10.29 7.85
N GLU A 153 7.93 10.03 7.81
CA GLU A 153 8.47 8.66 7.78
C GLU A 153 8.27 7.93 9.13
N SER A 154 8.52 8.56 10.28
CA SER A 154 8.32 7.94 11.61
C SER A 154 6.87 7.54 11.89
N PHE A 155 5.92 8.33 11.38
CA PHE A 155 4.48 8.15 11.52
C PHE A 155 4.01 6.82 10.88
N TRP A 156 4.43 6.57 9.64
CA TRP A 156 4.14 5.33 8.91
C TRP A 156 4.72 4.09 9.61
N THR A 157 5.84 4.24 10.31
CA THR A 157 6.63 3.12 10.80
C THR A 157 6.08 2.52 12.07
N THR A 158 5.78 3.38 13.03
CA THR A 158 5.54 2.95 14.42
C THR A 158 4.08 2.60 14.66
N LYS A 159 3.18 3.21 13.89
CA LYS A 159 1.75 3.22 14.17
C LYS A 159 0.95 2.40 13.16
N VAL A 160 1.28 2.47 11.86
CA VAL A 160 0.65 1.64 10.83
C VAL A 160 1.12 0.18 10.93
N SER A 161 2.35 -0.08 11.37
CA SER A 161 2.84 -1.44 11.66
C SER A 161 1.98 -2.16 12.71
N LYS A 162 1.58 -1.49 13.79
CA LYS A 162 0.67 -2.04 14.82
C LYS A 162 -0.67 -2.47 14.25
N TYR A 163 -1.20 -1.71 13.29
CA TYR A 163 -2.42 -2.08 12.59
C TYR A 163 -2.22 -3.30 11.69
N LEU A 164 -1.14 -3.36 10.90
CA LEU A 164 -0.96 -4.49 10.00
C LEU A 164 -0.94 -5.85 10.77
N TYR A 165 -0.51 -5.87 12.04
CA TYR A 165 -0.63 -7.05 12.92
C TYR A 165 -2.07 -7.50 13.21
N SER A 166 -3.07 -6.61 13.19
CA SER A 166 -4.48 -6.94 13.48
C SER A 166 -5.27 -7.43 12.26
N LEU A 167 -4.65 -7.47 11.08
CA LEU A 167 -5.30 -7.97 9.86
C LEU A 167 -5.48 -9.49 9.93
N THR A 168 -6.72 -9.91 10.04
CA THR A 168 -7.17 -11.28 9.78
C THR A 168 -7.70 -11.35 8.35
N PHE A 169 -7.15 -12.27 7.54
CA PHE A 169 -7.60 -12.53 6.17
C PHE A 169 -8.59 -13.69 6.14
#